data_AF-A0A317IQI2-F1
#
_entry.id   AF-A0A317IQI2-F1
#
_cell.length_a   1.000
_cell.length_b   1.000
_cell.length_c   1.000
_cell.angle_alpha   90.00
_cell.angle_beta   90.00
_cell.angle_gamma   90.00
#
_symmetry.space_group_name_H-M   'P 1'
#
loop_
_entity.id
_entity.type
_entity.pdbx_description
1 polymer ?
#
loop_
_entity_poly.entity_id
_entity_poly.type
_entity_poly.pdbx_seq_one_letter_code
_entity_poly.pdbx_strand_id
1 'polypeptide(L)' 'MRGSLLDASAHGFQARHDCPSLAAGQVVVFQHALAAGRAQVVWTRIAGEQVQSGFRYLAV' A
#
# COMPACT_ATOMS: atom_id res chain seq x y z
N MET A 1 -5.24 7.33 -6.29
CA MET A 1 -3.98 6.60 -6.55
C MET A 1 -4.28 5.41 -7.43
N ARG A 2 -3.42 5.13 -8.40
CA ARG A 2 -3.45 3.85 -9.14
C ARG A 2 -2.16 3.12 -8.86
N GLY A 3 -2.24 1.79 -8.83
CA GLY A 3 -1.07 0.98 -8.55
C GLY A 3 -1.27 -0.45 -8.98
N SER A 4 -0.18 -1.20 -8.98
CA SER A 4 -0.15 -2.62 -9.24
C SER A 4 0.18 -3.35 -7.95
N LEU A 5 -0.67 -4.30 -7.59
CA LEU A 5 -0.40 -5.23 -6.50
C LEU A 5 0.83 -6.07 -6.87
N LEU A 6 1.82 -6.10 -5.99
CA LEU A 6 3.04 -6.89 -6.16
C LEU A 6 2.97 -8.19 -5.36
N ASP A 7 2.45 -8.11 -4.14
CA ASP A 7 2.28 -9.25 -3.23
C ASP A 7 1.15 -8.97 -2.23
N ALA A 8 0.51 -10.02 -1.73
CA ALA A 8 -0.50 -9.95 -0.69
C ALA A 8 -0.45 -11.18 0.22
N SER A 9 -0.58 -10.96 1.52
CA SER A 9 -0.68 -11.99 2.56
C SER A 9 -1.93 -11.76 3.42
N ALA A 10 -2.13 -12.58 4.45
CA ALA A 10 -3.20 -12.38 5.42
C ALA A 10 -3.05 -11.09 6.26
N HIS A 11 -1.85 -10.51 6.32
CA HIS A 11 -1.56 -9.37 7.21
C HIS A 11 -1.35 -8.05 6.48
N GLY A 12 -1.28 -8.06 5.15
CA GLY A 12 -0.99 -6.87 4.39
C GLY A 12 -0.71 -7.15 2.93
N PHE A 13 -0.28 -6.11 2.23
CA PHE A 13 0.05 -6.17 0.83
C PHE A 13 1.17 -5.20 0.48
N GLN A 14 1.75 -5.41 -0.70
CA GLN A 14 2.75 -4.55 -1.28
C GLN A 14 2.26 -4.08 -2.65
N ALA A 15 2.40 -2.79 -2.93
CA ALA A 15 1.98 -2.23 -4.21
C ALA A 15 3.02 -1.25 -4.76
N ARG A 16 3.12 -1.20 -6.09
CA ARG A 16 3.79 -0.13 -6.82
C ARG A 16 2.75 0.91 -7.25
N HIS A 17 3.02 2.19 -7.08
CA HIS A 17 2.06 3.26 -7.34
C HIS A 17 2.73 4.60 -7.69
N ASP A 18 1.89 5.57 -8.06
CA ASP A 18 2.25 6.91 -8.54
C ASP A 18 2.22 8.00 -7.45
N CYS A 19 1.92 7.63 -6.20
CA CYS A 19 1.74 8.57 -5.10
C CYS A 19 2.97 8.65 -4.17
N PRO A 20 3.92 9.59 -4.36
CA PRO A 20 5.12 9.72 -3.53
C PRO A 20 4.86 10.32 -2.15
N SER A 21 3.69 10.91 -1.92
CA SER A 21 3.32 11.50 -0.62
C SER A 21 2.87 10.47 0.43
N LEU A 22 2.81 9.18 0.06
CA LEU A 22 2.53 8.09 1.00
C LEU A 22 3.75 7.86 1.90
N ALA A 23 3.59 8.11 3.20
CA ALA A 23 4.62 7.98 4.21
C ALA A 23 4.19 6.97 5.29
N ALA A 24 5.19 6.36 5.93
CA ALA A 24 4.97 5.40 7.01
C ALA A 24 4.09 5.99 8.13
N GLY A 25 3.20 5.15 8.68
CA GLY A 25 2.25 5.52 9.73
C GLY A 25 0.90 6.03 9.22
N GLN A 26 0.82 6.51 7.97
CA GLN A 26 -0.45 6.96 7.39
C GLN A 26 -1.44 5.80 7.22
N VAL A 27 -2.71 6.08 7.49
CA VAL A 27 -3.81 5.13 7.25
C VAL A 27 -4.54 5.52 5.98
N VAL A 28 -4.71 4.56 5.08
CA VAL A 28 -5.39 4.75 3.81
C VAL A 28 -6.54 3.77 3.64
N VAL A 29 -7.54 4.18 2.85
CA VAL A 29 -8.52 3.27 2.29
C VAL A 29 -7.93 2.64 1.03
N PHE A 30 -8.11 1.35 0.86
CA PHE A 30 -7.61 0.61 -0.30
C PHE A 30 -8.68 -0.30 -0.87
N GLN A 31 -8.49 -0.66 -2.15
CA GLN A 31 -9.22 -1.72 -2.83
C GLN A 31 -8.29 -2.36 -3.86
N HIS A 32 -8.16 -3.68 -3.82
CA HIS A 32 -7.49 -4.49 -4.85
C HIS A 32 -8.31 -5.76 -5.13
N ALA A 33 -7.84 -6.60 -6.04
CA ALA A 33 -8.58 -7.76 -6.53
C ALA A 33 -8.97 -8.80 -5.46
N LEU A 34 -8.33 -8.79 -4.28
CA LEU A 34 -8.53 -9.79 -3.22
C LEU A 34 -9.22 -9.22 -1.97
N ALA A 35 -9.16 -7.91 -1.73
CA ALA A 35 -9.69 -7.29 -0.53
C ALA A 35 -9.90 -5.77 -0.71
N ALA A 36 -10.70 -5.20 0.18
CA ALA A 36 -10.87 -3.76 0.36
C ALA A 36 -10.99 -3.44 1.86
N GLY A 37 -10.59 -2.23 2.26
CA GLY A 37 -10.66 -1.82 3.66
C GLY A 37 -9.69 -0.71 4.00
N ARG A 38 -9.18 -0.72 5.23
CA ARG A 38 -8.17 0.23 5.72
C ARG A 38 -6.84 -0.46 5.94
N ALA A 39 -5.75 0.23 5.60
CA ALA A 39 -4.41 -0.26 5.84
C ALA A 39 -3.48 0.87 6.28
N GLN A 40 -2.48 0.54 7.09
CA GLN A 40 -1.42 1.47 7.49
C GLN A 40 -0.19 1.26 6.59
N VAL A 41 0.39 2.35 6.11
CA VAL A 41 1.69 2.33 5.42
C VAL A 41 2.78 1.95 6.42
N VAL A 42 3.51 0.87 6.15
CA VAL A 42 4.62 0.41 6.99
C VAL A 42 5.94 1.01 6.51
N TRP A 43 6.13 1.10 5.20
CA TRP A 43 7.30 1.68 4.56
C TRP A 43 6.95 2.16 3.16
N THR A 44 7.73 3.13 2.68
CA THR A 44 7.69 3.65 1.31
C THR A 44 9.12 3.70 0.77
N ARG A 45 9.33 3.20 -0.44
CA ARG A 45 10.58 3.30 -1.20
C ARG A 45 10.31 3.99 -2.53
N ILE A 46 11.04 5.06 -2.80
CA ILE A 46 11.00 5.77 -4.08
C ILE A 46 12.22 5.34 -4.89
N ALA A 47 12.00 4.81 -6.08
CA ALA A 47 13.06 4.40 -7.02
C ALA A 47 12.76 4.97 -8.40
N GLY A 48 13.36 6.13 -8.71
CA GLY A 48 13.01 6.90 -9.90
C GLY A 48 11.57 7.40 -9.83
N GLU A 49 10.80 7.20 -10.90
CA GLU A 49 9.38 7.58 -10.97
C GLU A 49 8.43 6.58 -10.32
N GLN A 50 8.94 5.45 -9.83
CA GLN A 50 8.13 4.39 -9.24
C GLN A 50 8.22 4.44 -7.72
N VAL A 51 7.05 4.45 -7.07
CA VAL A 51 6.94 4.37 -5.62
C VAL A 51 6.44 2.97 -5.26
N GLN A 52 7.10 2.33 -4.31
CA GLN A 52 6.68 1.04 -3.79
C GLN A 52 6.42 1.20 -2.30
N SER A 53 5.29 0.68 -1.83
CA SER A 53 4.94 0.75 -0.41
C SER A 53 4.44 -0.59 0.10
N GLY A 54 4.76 -0.86 1.35
CA GLY A 54 4.19 -1.95 2.13
C GLY A 54 3.05 -1.44 3.00
N PHE A 55 1.94 -2.17 3.01
CA PHE A 55 0.73 -1.84 3.74
C PHE A 55 0.35 -2.98 4.68
N ARG A 56 0.00 -2.65 5.92
CA ARG A 56 -0.55 -3.60 6.90
C ARG A 56 -2.06 -3.39 7.01
N TYR A 57 -2.85 -4.45 6.85
CA TYR A 57 -4.29 -4.34 7.06
C TYR A 57 -4.60 -3.93 8.50
N LEU A 58 -5.60 -3.07 8.67
CA LEU A 58 -6.15 -2.75 9.98
C LEU A 58 -7.41 -3.60 10.17
N ALA A 59 -7.47 -4.33 11.28
CA ALA A 59 -8.72 -4.97 11.70
C ALA A 59 -9.78 -3.89 11.94
N VAL A 60 -11.04 -4.22 11.67
CA VAL A 60 -12.18 -3.40 12.07
C VAL A 60 -12.37 -3.50 13.58
#